data_AF-R3WIQ5-F1
#
_entry.id   AF-R3WIQ5-F1
#
_cell.length_a   1.000
_cell.length_b   1.000
_cell.length_c   1.000
_cell.angle_alpha   90.00
_cell.angle_beta   90.00
_cell.angle_gamma   90.00
#
_symmetry.space_group_name_H-M   'P 1'
#
loop_
_entity.id
_entity.type
_entity.pdbx_description
1 polymer ?
#
loop_
_entity_poly.entity_id
_entity_poly.type
_entity_poly.pdbx_seq_one_letter_code
_entity_poly.pdbx_strand_id
1 'polypeptide(L)'
;MEDVFELRITWKNSFQQIGIGIVMSLFVLGVAIWFVFPYLREPNMENGLFSLLIVGIALLTGTIFFAGFLLYFAGALIYVGIRDIDFMRKNKGILYRMDKEGFVYHENWQLLKKTWQEVSDVGLFKQESKKVKVLYKYQVKFSDGTCHTFDLRGSYPTKEFLSKIEEYWLKYMYE
;
A
#
# COMPACT_ATOMS: atom_id res chain seq x y z
N MET A 1 4.04 32.86 9.99
CA MET A 1 4.77 31.59 9.77
C MET A 1 4.18 31.00 8.50
N GLU A 2 5.00 30.71 7.50
CA GLU A 2 4.51 30.00 6.31
C GLU A 2 4.11 28.59 6.76
N ASP A 3 2.81 28.31 6.75
CA ASP A 3 2.32 26.98 7.06
C ASP A 3 2.83 26.05 5.95
N VAL A 4 3.80 25.21 6.28
CA VAL A 4 4.28 24.13 5.41
C VAL A 4 3.69 22.84 5.97
N PHE A 5 2.86 22.18 5.18
CA PHE A 5 2.28 20.88 5.53
C PHE A 5 2.98 19.79 4.73
N GLU A 6 3.45 18.73 5.39
CA GLU A 6 4.11 17.61 4.75
C GLU A 6 3.56 16.27 5.23
N LEU A 7 3.09 15.44 4.30
CA LEU A 7 2.83 14.02 4.56
C LEU A 7 4.08 13.22 4.20
N ARG A 8 4.59 12.46 5.17
CA ARG A 8 5.78 11.62 4.98
C ARG A 8 5.52 10.16 5.35
N ILE A 9 6.08 9.25 4.55
CA ILE A 9 6.26 7.86 4.97
C ILE A 9 7.43 7.81 5.95
N THR A 10 7.27 7.00 6.99
CA THR A 10 8.32 6.78 7.99
C THR A 10 8.95 5.41 7.82
N TRP A 11 10.24 5.32 8.18
CA TRP A 11 10.98 4.06 8.20
C TRP A 11 10.27 2.97 9.00
N LYS A 12 9.63 3.36 10.11
CA LYS A 12 8.85 2.47 10.96
C LYS A 12 7.76 1.75 10.18
N ASN A 13 6.98 2.48 9.37
CA ASN A 13 5.88 1.90 8.61
C ASN A 13 6.39 0.91 7.56
N SER A 14 7.47 1.23 6.85
CA SER A 14 8.05 0.34 5.84
C SER A 14 8.65 -0.93 6.47
N PHE A 15 9.37 -0.80 7.60
CA PHE A 15 9.88 -1.97 8.31
C PHE A 15 8.77 -2.83 8.91
N GLN A 16 7.68 -2.23 9.39
CA GLN A 16 6.51 -2.97 9.86
C GLN A 16 5.88 -3.80 8.72
N GLN A 17 5.69 -3.22 7.54
CA GLN A 17 5.16 -3.97 6.38
C GLN A 17 6.05 -5.16 6.00
N ILE A 18 7.37 -4.94 5.92
CA ILE A 18 8.34 -6.01 5.64
C ILE A 18 8.27 -7.08 6.75
N GLY A 19 8.27 -6.67 8.01
CA GLY A 19 8.20 -7.57 9.16
C GLY A 19 6.96 -8.44 9.15
N ILE A 20 5.78 -7.85 8.90
CA ILE A 20 4.52 -8.60 8.80
C ILE A 20 4.58 -9.61 7.66
N GLY A 21 5.09 -9.20 6.49
CA GLY A 21 5.24 -10.10 5.35
C GLY A 21 6.19 -11.27 5.64
N ILE A 22 7.32 -11.02 6.31
CA ILE A 22 8.27 -12.09 6.71
C ILE A 22 7.61 -13.04 7.71
N VAL A 23 6.95 -12.53 8.75
CA VAL A 23 6.27 -13.36 9.76
C VAL A 23 5.17 -14.21 9.14
N MET A 24 4.35 -13.64 8.25
CA MET A 24 3.35 -14.41 7.50
C MET A 24 3.99 -15.51 6.66
N SER A 25 5.10 -15.22 5.97
CA SER A 25 5.79 -16.19 5.13
C SER A 25 6.34 -17.36 5.97
N LEU A 26 6.96 -17.06 7.11
CA LEU A 26 7.45 -18.06 8.05
C LEU A 26 6.32 -18.90 8.64
N PHE A 27 5.18 -18.29 8.95
CA PHE A 27 4.01 -19.01 9.44
C PHE A 27 3.50 -20.03 8.41
N VAL A 28 3.33 -19.62 7.15
CA VAL A 28 2.89 -20.53 6.08
C VAL A 28 3.90 -21.66 5.86
N LEU A 29 5.20 -21.36 5.88
CA LEU A 29 6.25 -22.38 5.79
C LEU A 29 6.21 -23.35 6.97
N GLY A 30 6.00 -22.86 8.18
CA GLY A 30 5.86 -23.70 9.38
C GLY A 30 4.68 -24.66 9.28
N VAL A 31 3.52 -24.18 8.83
CA VAL A 31 2.33 -25.02 8.59
C VAL A 31 2.60 -26.04 7.48
N ALA A 32 3.28 -25.66 6.39
CA ALA A 32 3.64 -26.57 5.32
C ALA A 32 4.58 -27.69 5.81
N ILE A 33 5.60 -27.35 6.60
CA ILE A 33 6.51 -28.33 7.21
C ILE A 33 5.73 -29.25 8.16
N TRP A 34 4.79 -28.72 8.94
CA TRP A 34 3.97 -29.51 9.86
C TRP A 34 3.16 -30.60 9.15
N PHE A 35 2.65 -30.33 7.93
CA PHE A 35 1.93 -31.34 7.14
C PHE A 35 2.78 -32.56 6.75
N VAL A 36 4.09 -32.38 6.58
CA VAL A 36 5.02 -33.44 6.18
C VAL A 36 5.91 -33.90 7.34
N PHE A 37 5.80 -33.24 8.50
CA PHE A 37 6.64 -33.49 9.66
C PHE A 37 6.64 -34.95 10.15
N PRO A 38 5.49 -35.66 10.20
CA PRO A 38 5.48 -37.08 10.59
C PRO A 38 6.39 -37.92 9.70
N TYR A 39 6.34 -37.71 8.38
CA TYR A 39 7.21 -38.40 7.42
C TYR A 39 8.68 -37.96 7.52
N LEU A 40 8.94 -36.67 7.74
CA LEU A 40 10.31 -36.15 7.90
C LEU A 40 11.01 -36.70 9.15
N ARG A 41 10.25 -36.91 10.22
CA ARG A 41 10.77 -37.44 11.48
C ARG A 41 11.12 -38.92 11.36
N GLU A 42 10.23 -39.71 10.80
CA GLU A 42 10.38 -41.16 10.63
C GLU A 42 9.84 -41.58 9.26
N PRO A 43 10.73 -41.73 8.26
CA PRO A 43 10.33 -42.00 6.88
C PRO A 43 9.95 -43.49 6.70
N ASN A 44 8.76 -43.83 7.18
CA ASN A 44 8.14 -45.13 6.99
C ASN A 44 6.84 -45.00 6.16
N MET A 45 6.32 -46.14 5.71
CA MET A 45 5.14 -46.17 4.85
C MET A 45 3.89 -45.61 5.54
N GLU A 46 3.72 -45.85 6.84
CA GLU A 46 2.57 -45.38 7.62
C GLU A 46 2.55 -43.85 7.75
N ASN A 47 3.68 -43.24 8.12
CA ASN A 47 3.82 -41.78 8.22
C ASN A 47 3.75 -41.10 6.85
N GLY A 48 4.21 -41.79 5.79
CA GLY A 48 4.02 -41.35 4.41
C GLY A 48 2.54 -41.28 4.02
N LEU A 49 1.78 -42.34 4.30
CA LEU A 49 0.34 -42.39 4.04
C LEU A 49 -0.43 -41.37 4.89
N PHE A 50 -0.06 -41.20 6.15
CA PHE A 50 -0.66 -40.22 7.05
C PHE A 50 -0.44 -38.78 6.54
N SER A 51 0.79 -38.44 6.13
CA SER A 51 1.10 -37.12 5.57
C SER A 51 0.35 -36.87 4.26
N LEU A 52 0.26 -37.87 3.38
CA LEU A 52 -0.53 -37.80 2.15
C LEU A 52 -2.02 -37.56 2.42
N LEU A 53 -2.58 -38.22 3.43
CA LEU A 53 -3.98 -38.03 3.81
C LEU A 53 -4.25 -36.61 4.31
N ILE A 54 -3.35 -36.06 5.14
CA ILE A 54 -3.46 -34.67 5.61
C ILE A 54 -3.35 -33.68 4.45
N VAL A 55 -2.40 -33.87 3.53
CA VAL A 55 -2.28 -33.04 2.32
C VAL A 55 -3.55 -33.14 1.45
N GLY A 56 -4.11 -34.33 1.31
CA GLY A 56 -5.38 -34.54 0.61
C GLY A 56 -6.54 -33.76 1.23
N ILE A 57 -6.66 -33.77 2.56
CA ILE A 57 -7.66 -32.96 3.29
C ILE A 57 -7.40 -31.46 3.10
N ALA A 58 -6.13 -31.03 3.14
CA ALA A 58 -5.76 -29.63 2.93
C ALA A 58 -6.10 -29.14 1.51
N LEU A 59 -6.03 -30.00 0.49
CA LEU A 59 -6.51 -29.71 -0.86
C LEU A 59 -8.03 -29.56 -0.90
N LEU A 60 -8.76 -30.54 -0.34
CA LEU A 60 -10.23 -30.56 -0.35
C LEU A 60 -10.86 -29.36 0.40
N THR A 61 -10.20 -28.92 1.47
CA THR A 61 -10.64 -27.76 2.28
C THR A 61 -10.21 -26.42 1.70
N GLY A 62 -9.42 -26.38 0.62
CA GLY A 62 -8.89 -25.15 0.03
C GLY A 62 -7.78 -24.49 0.87
N THR A 63 -7.26 -25.17 1.90
CA THR A 63 -6.19 -24.67 2.77
C THR A 63 -4.92 -24.31 1.98
N ILE A 64 -4.58 -25.13 0.96
CA ILE A 64 -3.42 -24.87 0.10
C ILE A 64 -3.61 -23.62 -0.76
N PHE A 65 -4.83 -23.38 -1.27
CA PHE A 65 -5.15 -22.15 -2.00
C PHE A 65 -5.04 -20.92 -1.10
N PHE A 66 -5.56 -21.03 0.12
CA PHE A 66 -5.45 -19.97 1.12
C PHE A 66 -3.99 -19.69 1.51
N ALA A 67 -3.17 -20.72 1.68
CA ALA A 67 -1.73 -20.58 1.92
C ALA A 67 -1.02 -19.86 0.76
N GLY A 68 -1.36 -20.19 -0.48
CA GLY A 68 -0.86 -19.50 -1.67
C GLY A 68 -1.25 -18.02 -1.70
N PHE A 69 -2.50 -17.71 -1.35
CA PHE A 69 -2.97 -16.32 -1.21
C PHE A 69 -2.21 -15.56 -0.12
N LEU A 70 -1.98 -16.18 1.05
CA LEU A 70 -1.21 -15.56 2.13
C LEU A 70 0.24 -15.28 1.71
N LEU A 71 0.89 -16.20 0.99
CA LEU A 71 2.23 -15.97 0.46
C LEU A 71 2.26 -14.85 -0.58
N TYR A 72 1.28 -14.79 -1.48
CA TYR A 72 1.15 -13.70 -2.43
C TYR A 72 1.00 -12.35 -1.70
N PHE A 73 0.11 -12.29 -0.72
CA PHE A 73 -0.12 -11.09 0.08
C PHE A 73 1.12 -10.68 0.88
N ALA A 74 1.81 -11.64 1.50
CA ALA A 74 3.07 -11.41 2.19
C ALA A 74 4.16 -10.86 1.26
N GLY A 75 4.28 -11.42 0.06
CA GLY A 75 5.19 -10.92 -0.98
C GLY A 75 4.87 -9.48 -1.39
N ALA A 76 3.58 -9.14 -1.55
CA ALA A 76 3.15 -7.79 -1.85
C ALA A 76 3.53 -6.80 -0.72
N LEU A 77 3.36 -7.18 0.55
CA LEU A 77 3.77 -6.34 1.70
C LEU A 77 5.28 -6.09 1.72
N ILE A 78 6.09 -7.14 1.51
CA ILE A 78 7.55 -7.01 1.46
C ILE A 78 7.97 -6.12 0.29
N TYR A 79 7.38 -6.34 -0.89
CA TYR A 79 7.67 -5.54 -2.08
C TYR A 79 7.36 -4.06 -1.86
N VAL A 80 6.17 -3.73 -1.35
CA VAL A 80 5.79 -2.34 -1.04
C VAL A 80 6.74 -1.74 -0.01
N GLY A 81 7.05 -2.45 1.08
CA GLY A 81 7.98 -1.95 2.09
C GLY A 81 9.39 -1.66 1.55
N ILE A 82 9.92 -2.51 0.65
CA ILE A 82 11.21 -2.27 -0.01
C ILE A 82 11.14 -1.04 -0.93
N ARG A 83 10.05 -0.90 -1.68
CA ARG A 83 9.81 0.28 -2.55
C ARG A 83 9.73 1.56 -1.75
N ASP A 84 9.04 1.55 -0.62
CA ASP A 84 8.94 2.69 0.28
C ASP A 84 10.32 3.07 0.85
N ILE A 85 11.18 2.10 1.15
CA ILE A 85 12.58 2.35 1.57
C ILE A 85 13.37 3.07 0.47
N ASP A 86 13.29 2.61 -0.79
CA ASP A 86 13.95 3.28 -1.91
C ASP A 86 13.42 4.71 -2.12
N PHE A 87 12.10 4.88 -2.00
CA PHE A 87 11.45 6.19 -2.07
C PHE A 87 11.89 7.12 -0.94
N MET A 88 12.00 6.61 0.30
CA MET A 88 12.51 7.38 1.43
C MET A 88 13.96 7.84 1.22
N ARG A 89 14.81 6.99 0.63
CA ARG A 89 16.20 7.33 0.31
C ARG A 89 16.30 8.45 -0.73
N LYS A 90 15.48 8.40 -1.79
CA LYS A 90 15.52 9.36 -2.90
C LYS A 90 14.81 10.68 -2.59
N ASN A 91 13.62 10.58 -1.98
CA ASN A 91 12.66 11.69 -1.86
C ASN A 91 12.42 12.12 -0.41
N LYS A 92 13.29 11.69 0.53
CA LYS A 92 13.17 11.94 1.98
C LYS A 92 11.81 11.49 2.58
N GLY A 93 11.13 10.58 1.88
CA GLY A 93 9.83 10.04 2.26
C GLY A 93 8.66 10.99 2.09
N ILE A 94 8.84 12.16 1.46
CA ILE A 94 7.76 13.12 1.25
C ILE A 94 6.79 12.54 0.22
N LEU A 95 5.55 12.27 0.63
CA LEU A 95 4.47 11.91 -0.30
C LEU A 95 3.78 13.15 -0.83
N TYR A 96 3.51 14.08 0.09
CA TYR A 96 2.84 15.33 -0.21
C TYR A 96 3.52 16.46 0.55
N ARG A 97 3.68 17.60 -0.12
CA ARG A 97 4.07 18.84 0.52
C ARG A 97 3.21 19.97 -0.03
N MET A 98 2.69 20.79 0.86
CA MET A 98 1.88 21.97 0.57
C MET A 98 2.55 23.16 1.22
N ASP A 99 2.91 24.16 0.42
CA ASP A 99 3.43 25.44 0.87
C ASP A 99 2.88 26.56 -0.04
N LYS A 100 3.28 27.81 0.19
CA LYS A 100 2.87 28.95 -0.64
C LYS A 100 3.23 28.80 -2.12
N GLU A 101 4.28 28.03 -2.44
CA GLU A 101 4.79 27.90 -3.81
C GLU A 101 4.01 26.84 -4.60
N GLY A 102 3.26 25.98 -3.91
CA GLY A 102 2.40 25.01 -4.55
C GLY A 102 2.25 23.70 -3.80
N PHE A 103 1.89 22.69 -4.59
CA PHE A 103 1.64 21.32 -4.17
C PHE A 103 2.64 20.38 -4.83
N VAL A 104 3.41 19.68 -3.99
CA VAL A 104 4.28 18.58 -4.40
C VAL A 104 3.57 17.27 -4.10
N TYR A 105 3.53 16.37 -5.08
CA TYR A 105 2.97 15.04 -4.95
C TYR A 105 3.88 13.99 -5.56
N HIS A 106 3.66 12.74 -5.15
CA HIS A 106 4.34 11.62 -5.76
C HIS A 106 3.46 10.97 -6.83
N GLU A 107 4.04 10.70 -8.00
CA GLU A 107 3.40 9.88 -9.03
C GLU A 107 4.46 8.98 -9.65
N ASN A 108 4.13 7.69 -9.82
CA ASN A 108 5.07 6.68 -10.30
C ASN A 108 6.44 6.71 -9.57
N TRP A 109 6.42 7.01 -8.27
CA TRP A 109 7.61 7.09 -7.40
C TRP A 109 8.57 8.25 -7.70
N GLN A 110 8.11 9.26 -8.43
CA GLN A 110 8.79 10.53 -8.65
C GLN A 110 8.02 11.67 -8.00
N LEU A 111 8.74 12.68 -7.52
CA LEU A 111 8.11 13.90 -7.01
C LEU A 111 7.85 14.87 -8.16
N LEU A 112 6.60 15.31 -8.25
CA LEU A 112 6.15 16.35 -9.17
C LEU A 112 5.69 17.55 -8.36
N LYS A 113 5.91 18.76 -8.88
CA LYS A 113 5.45 20.01 -8.28
C LYS A 113 4.50 20.72 -9.24
N LYS A 114 3.39 21.22 -8.69
CA LYS A 114 2.43 22.08 -9.37
C LYS A 114 2.17 23.31 -8.51
N THR A 115 1.99 24.47 -9.13
CA THR A 115 1.58 25.69 -8.43
C THR A 115 0.10 25.64 -8.09
N TRP A 116 -0.37 26.44 -7.13
CA TRP A 116 -1.80 26.47 -6.78
C TRP A 116 -2.69 26.97 -7.92
N GLN A 117 -2.18 27.89 -8.76
CA GLN A 117 -2.87 28.37 -9.97
C GLN A 117 -3.08 27.27 -11.03
N GLU A 118 -2.23 26.23 -11.02
CA GLU A 118 -2.40 25.06 -11.87
C GLU A 118 -3.40 24.06 -11.29
N VAL A 119 -3.95 24.27 -10.09
CA VAL A 119 -4.95 23.38 -9.49
C VAL A 119 -6.34 23.87 -9.88
N SER A 120 -7.03 23.08 -10.70
CA SER A 120 -8.36 23.42 -11.18
C SER A 120 -9.46 23.00 -10.21
N ASP A 121 -9.30 21.86 -9.53
CA ASP A 121 -10.31 21.33 -8.61
C ASP A 121 -9.68 20.30 -7.64
N VAL A 122 -10.24 20.21 -6.43
CA VAL A 122 -9.83 19.25 -5.40
C VAL A 122 -11.09 18.65 -4.77
N GLY A 123 -11.21 17.32 -4.77
CA GLY A 123 -12.39 16.70 -4.22
C GLY A 123 -12.56 15.21 -4.50
N LEU A 124 -13.74 14.70 -4.11
CA LEU A 124 -14.16 13.33 -4.36
C LEU A 124 -14.82 13.22 -5.74
N PHE A 125 -14.11 12.64 -6.71
CA PHE A 125 -14.61 12.51 -8.07
C PHE A 125 -15.14 11.10 -8.37
N LYS A 126 -16.26 11.06 -9.09
CA LYS A 126 -16.86 9.83 -9.62
C LYS A 126 -16.01 9.33 -10.80
N GLN A 127 -15.55 8.08 -10.73
CA GLN A 127 -14.90 7.37 -11.84
C GLN A 127 -15.73 6.15 -12.25
N GLU A 128 -16.03 6.04 -13.54
CA GLU A 128 -16.65 4.85 -14.10
C GLU A 128 -15.56 3.87 -14.54
N SER A 129 -15.44 2.74 -13.82
CA SER A 129 -14.53 1.67 -14.19
C SER A 129 -15.29 0.61 -14.99
N LYS A 130 -14.72 0.15 -16.10
CA LYS A 130 -15.27 -0.95 -16.91
C LYS A 130 -15.46 -2.26 -16.11
N LYS A 131 -14.84 -2.39 -14.93
CA LYS A 131 -14.89 -3.57 -14.06
C LYS A 131 -15.68 -3.37 -12.76
N VAL A 132 -15.94 -2.14 -12.31
CA VAL A 132 -16.60 -1.84 -11.03
C VAL A 132 -17.62 -0.72 -11.23
N LYS A 133 -18.88 -0.98 -10.84
CA LYS A 133 -19.96 0.02 -10.78
C LYS A 133 -19.51 1.18 -9.88
N VAL A 134 -19.05 2.26 -10.50
CA VAL A 134 -18.78 3.58 -9.92
C VAL A 134 -17.85 3.58 -8.70
N LEU A 135 -16.62 4.04 -8.88
CA LEU A 135 -15.66 4.27 -7.79
C LEU A 135 -15.53 5.77 -7.53
N TYR A 136 -15.69 6.18 -6.27
CA TYR A 136 -15.37 7.54 -5.85
C TYR A 136 -13.93 7.56 -5.34
N LYS A 137 -13.10 8.43 -5.93
CA LYS A 137 -11.71 8.62 -5.51
C LYS A 137 -11.48 10.08 -5.24
N TYR A 138 -10.74 10.36 -4.17
CA TYR A 138 -10.33 11.73 -3.88
C TYR A 138 -9.11 12.07 -4.72
N GLN A 139 -9.17 13.19 -5.45
CA GLN A 139 -8.18 13.57 -6.46
C GLN A 139 -7.95 15.07 -6.46
N VAL A 140 -6.82 15.48 -7.01
CA VAL A 140 -6.58 16.84 -7.46
C VAL A 140 -6.54 16.84 -8.98
N LYS A 141 -7.26 17.79 -9.58
CA LYS A 141 -7.25 18.05 -11.01
C LYS A 141 -6.40 19.28 -11.27
N PHE A 142 -5.61 19.21 -12.33
CA PHE A 142 -4.78 20.31 -12.76
C PHE A 142 -5.36 20.97 -14.02
N SER A 143 -4.97 22.22 -14.27
CA SER A 143 -5.43 23.03 -15.39
C SER A 143 -4.97 22.47 -16.75
N ASP A 144 -3.93 21.65 -16.77
CA ASP A 144 -3.45 20.91 -17.96
C ASP A 144 -4.27 19.64 -18.27
N GLY A 145 -5.31 19.37 -17.50
CA GLY A 145 -6.18 18.20 -17.64
C GLY A 145 -5.65 16.93 -16.98
N THR A 146 -4.45 16.97 -16.38
CA THR A 146 -3.93 15.84 -15.59
C THR A 146 -4.65 15.74 -14.25
N CYS A 147 -4.74 14.52 -13.72
CA CYS A 147 -5.44 14.23 -12.46
C CYS A 147 -4.56 13.32 -11.60
N HIS A 148 -4.31 13.71 -10.36
CA HIS A 148 -3.59 12.88 -9.40
C HIS A 148 -4.58 12.32 -8.36
N THR A 149 -4.60 11.00 -8.22
CA THR A 149 -5.36 10.34 -7.14
C THR A 149 -4.49 10.25 -5.90
N PHE A 150 -4.99 10.78 -4.77
CA PHE A 150 -4.22 10.73 -3.54
C PHE A 150 -4.03 9.29 -3.05
N ASP A 151 -2.78 8.98 -2.73
CA ASP A 151 -2.39 7.83 -1.95
C ASP A 151 -2.63 8.13 -0.48
N LEU A 152 -3.75 7.61 0.03
CA LEU A 152 -4.15 7.83 1.42
C LEU A 152 -3.44 6.88 2.39
N ARG A 153 -2.37 6.20 1.95
CA ARG A 153 -1.48 5.40 2.79
C ARG A 153 -0.51 6.34 3.51
N GLY A 154 -0.58 6.41 4.84
CA GLY A 154 0.29 7.29 5.62
C GLY A 154 0.00 7.26 7.12
N SER A 155 0.84 7.91 7.90
CA SER A 155 0.68 8.06 9.35
C SER A 155 -0.27 9.19 9.77
N TYR A 156 -0.74 9.99 8.81
CA TYR A 156 -1.61 11.13 9.07
C TYR A 156 -3.06 10.73 8.77
N PRO A 157 -4.04 11.11 9.61
CA PRO A 157 -5.44 10.78 9.37
C PRO A 157 -5.89 11.32 8.02
N THR A 158 -6.40 10.43 7.16
CA THR A 158 -6.89 10.76 5.82
C THR A 158 -7.80 11.98 5.81
N LYS A 159 -8.73 12.08 6.77
CA LYS A 159 -9.68 13.19 6.87
C LYS A 159 -9.00 14.55 7.13
N GLU A 160 -7.94 14.57 7.93
CA GLU A 160 -7.19 15.80 8.24
C GLU A 160 -6.36 16.26 7.04
N PHE A 161 -5.76 15.32 6.31
CA PHE A 161 -5.07 15.62 5.05
C PHE A 161 -6.01 16.26 4.02
N LEU A 162 -7.21 15.70 3.85
CA LEU A 162 -8.22 16.21 2.93
C LEU A 162 -8.66 17.64 3.29
N SER A 163 -8.94 17.88 4.57
CA SER A 163 -9.28 19.23 5.05
C SER A 163 -8.15 20.24 4.80
N LYS A 164 -6.89 19.80 4.94
CA LYS A 164 -5.72 20.67 4.72
C LYS A 164 -5.52 21.03 3.26
N ILE A 165 -5.70 20.09 2.33
CA ILE A 165 -5.52 20.43 0.90
C ILE A 165 -6.61 21.37 0.38
N GLU A 166 -7.85 21.20 0.83
CA GLU A 166 -8.95 22.13 0.52
C GLU A 166 -8.65 23.53 1.08
N GLU A 167 -8.14 23.62 2.32
CA GLU A 167 -7.76 24.89 2.95
C GLU A 167 -6.67 25.63 2.16
N TYR A 168 -5.61 24.94 1.73
CA TYR A 168 -4.53 25.56 0.95
C TYR A 168 -5.00 25.97 -0.44
N TRP A 169 -5.77 25.12 -1.11
CA TRP A 169 -6.30 25.43 -2.43
C TRP A 169 -7.20 26.67 -2.39
N LEU A 170 -8.13 26.75 -1.44
CA LEU A 170 -8.97 27.94 -1.26
C LEU A 170 -8.15 29.17 -0.89
N LYS A 171 -7.12 29.04 -0.05
CA LYS A 171 -6.30 30.18 0.36
C LYS A 171 -5.53 30.81 -0.80
N TYR A 172 -4.86 29.98 -1.61
CA TYR A 172 -3.91 30.46 -2.62
C TYR A 172 -4.46 30.53 -4.05
N MET A 173 -5.71 30.12 -4.29
CA MET A 173 -6.41 30.39 -5.55
C MET A 173 -7.06 31.77 -5.61
N TYR A 174 -7.42 32.33 -4.46
CA TYR A 174 -8.14 33.59 -4.35
C TYR A 174 -7.27 34.75 -3.82
N GLU A 175 -5.99 34.51 -3.58
CA GLU A 175 -4.93 35.53 -3.38
C GLU A 175 -4.24 35.86 -4.71
#